data_AF-A0A3D0NBE9-F1
#
_entry.id   AF-A0A3D0NBE9-F1
#
_cell.length_a   1.000
_cell.length_b   1.000
_cell.length_c   1.000
_cell.angle_alpha   90.00
_cell.angle_beta   90.00
_cell.angle_gamma   90.00
#
_symmetry.space_group_name_H-M   'P 1'
#
loop_
_entity.id
_entity.type
_entity.pdbx_description
1 polymer ?
#
loop_
_entity_poly.entity_id
_entity_poly.type
_entity_poly.pdbx_seq_one_letter_code
_entity_poly.pdbx_strand_id
1 'polypeptide(L)'
;MTTDPRVLGLDIGGANIKLASDDGSYVQTKPFPMWTRHQELATVVEGMIGEYVAHCKSKHAYAVIDAIAVTMTGELADCFSSKQSGVIAICTAVQTAAGNRVPIYFYGTDGSWRTATQASQNWHTMAASNWHAMANLCGQLVPDNTHLLIDIGSTSTDIIPLVNGEVATDSLDDLTRLQSGQLVYCGVERTPICSLVSEFNL
;
A
#
# COMPACT_ATOMS: atom_id res chain seq x y z
N MET A 1 19.55 13.06 18.31
CA MET A 1 19.11 11.79 18.92
C MET A 1 18.16 11.17 17.92
N THR A 2 18.54 10.08 17.28
CA THR A 2 17.62 9.34 16.41
C THR A 2 16.55 8.74 17.31
N THR A 3 15.31 9.21 17.18
CA THR A 3 14.17 8.59 17.84
C THR A 3 14.03 7.19 17.27
N ASP A 4 13.98 6.17 18.14
CA ASP A 4 13.69 4.81 17.69
C ASP A 4 12.40 4.81 16.85
N PRO A 5 12.36 4.07 15.73
CA PRO A 5 11.18 4.01 14.87
C PRO A 5 9.97 3.53 15.66
N ARG A 6 8.86 4.27 15.57
CA ARG A 6 7.67 4.03 16.40
C ARG A 6 6.46 3.58 15.61
N VAL A 7 6.42 3.85 14.31
CA VAL A 7 5.35 3.41 13.43
C VAL A 7 5.86 2.40 12.42
N LEU A 8 5.08 1.34 12.22
CA LEU A 8 5.29 0.42 11.11
C LEU A 8 4.28 0.72 10.00
N GLY A 9 4.79 0.95 8.79
CA GLY A 9 4.00 0.98 7.57
C GLY A 9 3.84 -0.43 7.00
N LEU A 10 2.61 -0.84 6.71
CA LEU A 10 2.25 -2.07 6.00
C LEU A 10 1.55 -1.73 4.69
N ASP A 11 2.13 -2.18 3.58
CA ASP A 11 1.47 -2.13 2.27
C ASP A 11 1.00 -3.54 1.89
N ILE A 12 -0.32 -3.76 1.98
CA ILE A 12 -0.96 -5.05 1.70
C ILE A 12 -1.35 -5.10 0.22
N GLY A 13 -0.42 -5.57 -0.61
CA GLY A 13 -0.64 -5.72 -2.04
C GLY A 13 -1.24 -7.06 -2.47
N GLY A 14 -1.71 -7.13 -3.71
CA GLY A 14 -2.26 -8.37 -4.28
C GLY A 14 -1.22 -9.45 -4.58
N ALA A 15 0.03 -9.07 -4.82
CA ALA A 15 1.13 -9.99 -5.14
C ALA A 15 2.29 -9.96 -4.14
N ASN A 16 2.40 -8.89 -3.36
CA ASN A 16 3.47 -8.68 -2.39
C ASN A 16 2.90 -7.95 -1.17
N ILE A 17 3.46 -8.25 0.00
CA ILE A 17 3.26 -7.47 1.22
C ILE A 17 4.57 -6.77 1.53
N LYS A 18 4.51 -5.49 1.89
CA LYS A 18 5.68 -4.71 2.31
C LYS A 18 5.52 -4.21 3.73
N LEU A 19 6.61 -4.18 4.48
CA LEU A 19 6.69 -3.61 5.83
C LEU A 19 7.89 -2.66 5.87
N ALA A 20 7.69 -1.44 6.39
CA ALA A 20 8.75 -0.48 6.61
C ALA A 20 8.63 0.17 8.00
N SER A 21 9.76 0.51 8.62
CA SER A 21 9.77 1.46 9.74
C SER A 21 9.65 2.90 9.23
N ASP A 22 9.05 3.77 10.03
CA ASP A 22 8.87 5.20 9.72
C ASP A 22 10.17 5.96 9.46
N ASP A 23 11.29 5.54 10.05
CA ASP A 23 12.63 6.08 9.81
C ASP A 23 13.34 5.46 8.60
N GLY A 24 12.73 4.47 7.94
CA GLY A 24 13.30 3.74 6.80
C GLY A 24 14.48 2.81 7.14
N SER A 25 14.83 2.63 8.42
CA SER A 25 15.96 1.78 8.84
C SER A 25 15.69 0.28 8.70
N TYR A 26 14.43 -0.11 8.56
CA TYR A 26 13.99 -1.46 8.27
C TYR A 26 12.97 -1.46 7.13
N VAL A 27 13.22 -2.24 6.09
CA VAL A 27 12.30 -2.48 4.99
C VAL A 27 12.31 -3.95 4.64
N GLN A 28 11.13 -4.51 4.42
CA GLN A 28 10.95 -5.88 4.02
C GLN A 28 9.84 -6.00 2.97
N THR A 29 10.09 -6.81 1.94
CA THR A 29 9.08 -7.23 0.97
C THR A 29 8.96 -8.75 0.99
N LYS A 30 7.73 -9.27 1.05
CA LYS A 30 7.43 -10.70 0.92
C LYS A 30 6.49 -10.94 -0.26
N PRO A 31 6.87 -11.82 -1.22
CA PRO A 31 5.93 -12.33 -2.21
C PRO A 31 4.74 -13.00 -1.54
N PHE A 32 3.55 -12.55 -1.88
CA PHE A 32 2.29 -13.03 -1.31
C PHE A 32 1.19 -12.97 -2.37
N PRO A 33 0.96 -14.06 -3.12
CA PRO A 33 -0.13 -14.12 -4.09
C PRO A 33 -1.47 -14.20 -3.36
N MET A 34 -2.09 -13.04 -3.11
CA MET A 34 -3.34 -12.91 -2.35
C MET A 34 -4.43 -13.83 -2.91
N TRP A 35 -4.51 -13.94 -4.24
CA TRP A 35 -5.54 -14.72 -4.94
C TRP A 35 -5.53 -16.24 -4.63
N THR A 36 -4.43 -16.80 -4.12
CA THR A 36 -4.37 -18.21 -3.67
C THR A 36 -4.17 -18.37 -2.18
N ARG A 37 -3.60 -17.37 -1.51
CA ARG A 37 -3.10 -17.50 -0.13
C ARG A 37 -3.76 -16.56 0.87
N HIS A 38 -4.85 -15.86 0.51
CA HIS A 38 -5.47 -14.83 1.37
C HIS A 38 -5.74 -15.27 2.82
N GLN A 39 -6.01 -16.55 3.06
CA GLN A 39 -6.24 -17.11 4.41
C GLN A 39 -5.00 -17.08 5.31
N GLU A 40 -3.80 -17.04 4.72
CA GLU A 40 -2.52 -16.99 5.43
C GLU A 40 -2.09 -15.56 5.80
N LEU A 41 -2.85 -14.53 5.37
CA LEU A 41 -2.43 -13.13 5.49
C LEU A 41 -2.09 -12.73 6.94
N ALA A 42 -2.92 -13.13 7.91
CA ALA A 42 -2.67 -12.83 9.32
C ALA A 42 -1.34 -13.42 9.81
N THR A 43 -1.09 -14.69 9.51
CA THR A 43 0.15 -15.39 9.88
C THR A 43 1.38 -14.75 9.23
N VAL A 44 1.27 -14.35 7.96
CA VAL A 44 2.39 -13.72 7.24
C VAL A 44 2.71 -12.35 7.84
N VAL A 45 1.69 -11.53 8.11
CA VAL A 45 1.86 -10.21 8.72
C VAL A 45 2.42 -10.33 10.15
N GLU A 46 1.92 -11.28 10.95
CA GLU A 46 2.45 -11.55 12.29
C GLU A 46 3.93 -11.92 12.23
N GLY A 47 4.30 -12.80 11.29
CA GLY A 47 5.69 -13.18 11.06
C GLY A 47 6.58 -11.99 10.68
N MET A 48 6.13 -11.10 9.79
CA MET A 48 6.88 -9.89 9.42
C MET A 48 7.07 -8.94 10.61
N ILE A 49 6.04 -8.73 11.42
CA ILE A 49 6.15 -7.93 12.66
C ILE A 49 7.14 -8.58 13.63
N GLY A 50 7.09 -9.90 13.78
CA GLY A 50 8.02 -10.66 14.62
C GLY A 50 9.48 -10.55 14.15
N GLU A 51 9.71 -10.59 12.84
CA GLU A 51 11.03 -10.42 12.23
C GLU A 51 11.59 -9.00 12.46
N TYR A 52 10.76 -7.97 12.37
CA TYR A 52 11.14 -6.61 12.77
C TYR A 52 11.52 -6.53 14.25
N VAL A 53 10.70 -7.08 15.15
CA VAL A 53 11.00 -7.09 16.59
C VAL A 53 12.32 -7.82 16.89
N ALA A 54 12.58 -8.94 16.21
CA ALA A 54 13.84 -9.67 16.32
C ALA A 54 15.04 -8.84 15.80
N HIS A 55 14.84 -8.07 14.72
CA HIS A 55 15.84 -7.16 14.19
C HIS A 55 16.19 -6.02 15.17
N CYS A 56 15.21 -5.40 15.82
CA CYS A 56 15.49 -4.37 16.85
C CYS A 56 16.29 -4.96 18.02
N LYS A 57 15.90 -6.15 18.50
CA LYS A 57 16.60 -6.84 19.59
C LYS A 57 18.05 -7.14 19.25
N SER A 58 18.36 -7.57 18.03
CA SER A 58 19.75 -7.86 17.62
C SER A 58 20.63 -6.60 17.57
N LYS A 59 20.01 -5.43 17.39
CA LYS A 59 20.66 -4.11 17.47
C LYS A 59 20.72 -3.53 18.90
N HIS A 60 20.35 -4.30 19.93
CA HIS A 60 20.23 -3.83 21.32
C HIS A 60 19.24 -2.65 21.49
N ALA A 61 18.25 -2.55 20.60
CA ALA A 61 17.18 -1.57 20.67
C ALA A 61 15.88 -2.22 21.17
N TYR A 62 15.02 -1.43 21.82
CA TYR A 62 13.68 -1.87 22.18
C TYR A 62 12.73 -1.60 21.01
N ALA A 63 12.08 -2.64 20.49
CA ALA A 63 11.01 -2.49 19.51
C ALA A 63 9.76 -1.92 20.22
N VAL A 64 9.64 -0.61 20.29
CA VAL A 64 8.41 0.07 20.71
C VAL A 64 7.64 0.42 19.45
N ILE A 65 6.50 -0.23 19.24
CA ILE A 65 5.58 0.07 18.13
C ILE A 65 4.41 0.83 18.74
N ASP A 66 4.29 2.11 18.43
CA ASP A 66 3.20 2.99 18.88
C ASP A 66 1.95 2.83 17.98
N ALA A 67 2.14 2.52 16.70
CA ALA A 67 1.04 2.29 15.76
C ALA A 67 1.47 1.48 14.52
N ILE A 68 0.47 0.92 13.82
CA ILE A 68 0.62 0.35 12.49
C ILE A 68 -0.22 1.16 11.51
N ALA A 69 0.41 1.66 10.46
CA ALA A 69 -0.22 2.37 9.35
C ALA A 69 -0.34 1.42 8.15
N VAL A 70 -1.54 1.29 7.58
CA VAL A 70 -1.83 0.29 6.54
C VAL A 70 -2.34 0.95 5.27
N THR A 71 -1.72 0.63 4.14
CA THR A 71 -2.28 0.82 2.79
C THR A 71 -2.67 -0.53 2.21
N MET A 72 -3.60 -0.54 1.25
CA MET A 72 -3.99 -1.78 0.58
C MET A 72 -4.26 -1.58 -0.92
N THR A 73 -3.85 -2.58 -1.69
CA THR A 73 -4.28 -2.86 -3.07
C THR A 73 -4.71 -4.32 -3.25
N GLY A 74 -4.45 -5.17 -2.25
CA GLY A 74 -4.76 -6.60 -2.30
C GLY A 74 -6.25 -6.93 -2.22
N GLU A 75 -7.09 -5.98 -1.80
CA GLU A 75 -8.56 -6.13 -1.76
C GLU A 75 -9.17 -6.32 -3.15
N LEU A 76 -8.41 -6.00 -4.21
CA LEU A 76 -8.76 -6.23 -5.62
C LEU A 76 -8.49 -7.65 -6.11
N ALA A 77 -7.90 -8.52 -5.27
CA ALA A 77 -7.58 -9.89 -5.69
C ALA A 77 -8.84 -10.72 -5.97
N ASP A 78 -8.78 -11.54 -7.03
CA ASP A 78 -9.89 -12.35 -7.54
C ASP A 78 -10.47 -13.37 -6.54
N CYS A 79 -9.79 -13.62 -5.41
CA CYS A 79 -10.29 -14.48 -4.35
C CYS A 79 -11.44 -13.88 -3.55
N PHE A 80 -11.66 -12.56 -3.64
CA PHE A 80 -12.72 -11.88 -2.90
C PHE A 80 -13.99 -11.72 -3.74
N SER A 81 -15.14 -11.96 -3.12
CA SER A 81 -16.45 -11.81 -3.76
C SER A 81 -16.80 -10.36 -4.11
N SER A 82 -16.16 -9.39 -3.46
CA SER A 82 -16.31 -7.96 -3.73
C SER A 82 -15.12 -7.19 -3.15
N LYS A 83 -14.91 -5.95 -3.62
CA LYS A 83 -13.91 -5.04 -3.01
C LYS A 83 -14.16 -4.85 -1.51
N GLN A 84 -15.43 -4.72 -1.11
CA GLN A 84 -15.80 -4.59 0.29
C GLN A 84 -15.38 -5.82 1.12
N SER A 85 -15.59 -7.04 0.60
CA SER A 85 -15.19 -8.25 1.34
C SER A 85 -13.66 -8.37 1.42
N GLY A 86 -12.93 -7.93 0.40
CA GLY A 86 -11.47 -7.81 0.42
C GLY A 86 -10.97 -6.83 1.48
N VAL A 87 -11.53 -5.62 1.55
CA VAL A 87 -11.18 -4.61 2.57
C VAL A 87 -11.41 -5.17 3.98
N ILE A 88 -12.56 -5.80 4.22
CA ILE A 88 -12.88 -6.41 5.52
C ILE A 88 -11.89 -7.52 5.87
N ALA A 89 -11.56 -8.38 4.91
CA ALA A 89 -10.63 -9.49 5.11
C ALA A 89 -9.23 -8.99 5.47
N ILE A 90 -8.72 -7.98 4.76
CA ILE A 90 -7.42 -7.36 5.07
C ILE A 90 -7.43 -6.72 6.45
N CYS A 91 -8.46 -5.90 6.76
CA CYS A 91 -8.57 -5.26 8.07
C CYS A 91 -8.56 -6.30 9.21
N THR A 92 -9.35 -7.37 9.06
CA THR A 92 -9.45 -8.45 10.05
C THR A 92 -8.11 -9.18 10.22
N ALA A 93 -7.42 -9.47 9.12
CA ALA A 93 -6.15 -10.17 9.15
C ALA A 93 -5.06 -9.35 9.84
N VAL A 94 -4.97 -8.05 9.56
CA VAL A 94 -3.98 -7.16 10.21
C VAL A 94 -4.31 -6.99 11.70
N GLN A 95 -5.58 -6.84 12.07
CA GLN A 95 -5.99 -6.81 13.49
C GLN A 95 -5.62 -8.08 14.23
N THR A 96 -5.82 -9.24 13.59
CA THR A 96 -5.46 -10.54 14.15
C THR A 96 -3.95 -10.66 14.34
N ALA A 97 -3.17 -10.25 13.34
CA ALA A 97 -1.71 -10.34 13.34
C ALA A 97 -1.05 -9.46 14.42
N ALA A 98 -1.50 -8.21 14.57
CA ALA A 98 -0.94 -7.30 15.57
C ALA A 98 -1.35 -7.69 17.00
N GLY A 99 -2.50 -8.37 17.15
CA GLY A 99 -3.22 -8.48 18.41
C GLY A 99 -3.65 -7.11 18.93
N ASN A 100 -4.41 -7.05 20.03
CA ASN A 100 -4.83 -5.79 20.66
C ASN A 100 -3.67 -5.03 21.35
N ARG A 101 -2.46 -5.11 20.80
CA ARG A 101 -1.21 -4.59 21.37
C ARG A 101 -0.97 -3.14 20.94
N VAL A 102 -1.37 -2.78 19.73
CA VAL A 102 -1.09 -1.47 19.12
C VAL A 102 -2.28 -0.96 18.31
N PRO A 103 -2.53 0.35 18.26
CA PRO A 103 -3.45 0.97 17.31
C PRO A 103 -3.09 0.64 15.86
N ILE A 104 -4.12 0.43 15.02
CA ILE A 104 -3.97 0.19 13.58
C ILE A 104 -4.84 1.20 12.85
N TYR A 105 -4.23 1.88 11.88
CA TYR A 105 -4.89 2.87 11.04
C TYR A 105 -4.76 2.50 9.57
N PHE A 106 -5.88 2.50 8.87
CA PHE A 106 -5.99 2.22 7.44
C PHE A 106 -6.12 3.53 6.68
N TYR A 107 -5.28 3.73 5.68
CA TYR A 107 -5.25 4.92 4.86
C TYR A 107 -6.24 4.82 3.70
N GLY A 108 -7.03 5.88 3.49
CA GLY A 108 -7.92 6.00 2.33
C GLY A 108 -7.37 6.89 1.23
N THR A 109 -7.87 6.69 0.01
CA THR A 109 -7.61 7.53 -1.17
C THR A 109 -8.14 8.96 -1.02
N ASP A 110 -8.92 9.25 0.02
CA ASP A 110 -9.36 10.59 0.42
C ASP A 110 -8.43 11.26 1.44
N GLY A 111 -7.26 10.66 1.72
CA GLY A 111 -6.27 11.17 2.66
C GLY A 111 -6.59 10.89 4.14
N SER A 112 -7.71 10.26 4.45
CA SER A 112 -8.15 10.04 5.83
C SER A 112 -7.67 8.72 6.41
N TRP A 113 -7.21 8.75 7.67
CA TRP A 113 -6.88 7.57 8.46
C TRP A 113 -8.10 7.02 9.20
N ARG A 114 -8.29 5.71 9.16
CA ARG A 114 -9.48 5.04 9.70
C ARG A 114 -9.14 3.84 10.57
N THR A 115 -9.95 3.60 11.59
CA THR A 115 -9.99 2.30 12.28
C THR A 115 -10.53 1.20 11.35
N ALA A 116 -10.32 -0.07 11.67
CA ALA A 116 -10.87 -1.19 10.89
C ALA A 116 -12.40 -1.10 10.70
N THR A 117 -13.13 -0.71 11.76
CA THR A 117 -14.59 -0.53 11.69
C THR A 117 -14.97 0.58 10.71
N GLN A 118 -14.29 1.72 10.77
CA GLN A 118 -14.51 2.82 9.84
C GLN A 118 -14.10 2.46 8.40
N ALA A 119 -13.02 1.72 8.22
CA ALA A 119 -12.57 1.24 6.92
C ALA A 119 -13.62 0.32 6.26
N SER A 120 -14.24 -0.58 7.03
CA SER A 120 -15.35 -1.41 6.54
C SER A 120 -16.58 -0.59 6.13
N GLN A 121 -16.89 0.49 6.84
CA GLN A 121 -18.03 1.37 6.53
C GLN A 121 -17.73 2.27 5.31
N ASN A 122 -16.47 2.66 5.13
CA ASN A 122 -16.00 3.56 4.08
C ASN A 122 -15.16 2.83 3.03
N TRP A 123 -15.48 1.56 2.77
CA TRP A 123 -14.66 0.65 1.97
C TRP A 123 -14.32 1.19 0.57
N HIS A 124 -15.20 2.02 0.00
CA HIS A 124 -15.02 2.65 -1.31
C HIS A 124 -13.80 3.57 -1.38
N THR A 125 -13.39 4.15 -0.25
CA THR A 125 -12.17 4.98 -0.14
C THR A 125 -10.93 4.18 0.27
N MET A 126 -11.07 2.90 0.64
CA MET A 126 -9.93 2.09 1.10
C MET A 126 -9.19 1.41 -0.04
N ALA A 127 -9.84 1.26 -1.19
CA ALA A 127 -9.28 0.52 -2.30
C ALA A 127 -8.15 1.28 -2.99
N ALA A 128 -7.07 0.56 -3.31
CA ALA A 128 -5.89 1.07 -3.99
C ALA A 128 -5.30 2.35 -3.37
N SER A 129 -5.12 2.39 -2.05
CA SER A 129 -4.68 3.61 -1.35
C SER A 129 -3.17 3.86 -1.34
N ASN A 130 -2.37 2.90 -1.81
CA ASN A 130 -0.90 2.98 -1.78
C ASN A 130 -0.34 4.10 -2.67
N TRP A 131 -0.85 4.28 -3.90
CA TRP A 131 -0.40 5.35 -4.80
C TRP A 131 -0.68 6.73 -4.20
N HIS A 132 -1.84 6.89 -3.55
CA HIS A 132 -2.25 8.16 -2.96
C HIS A 132 -1.38 8.51 -1.75
N ALA A 133 -1.05 7.53 -0.89
CA ALA A 133 -0.16 7.75 0.25
C ALA A 133 1.24 8.20 -0.20
N MET A 134 1.79 7.52 -1.21
CA MET A 134 3.07 7.88 -1.80
C MET A 134 3.03 9.25 -2.48
N ALA A 135 1.98 9.56 -3.24
CA ALA A 135 1.82 10.85 -3.90
C ALA A 135 1.75 12.02 -2.92
N ASN A 136 1.04 11.86 -1.80
CA ASN A 136 1.01 12.85 -0.73
C ASN A 136 2.38 13.06 -0.09
N LEU A 137 3.11 11.97 0.19
CA LEU A 137 4.47 12.07 0.72
C LEU A 137 5.40 12.80 -0.27
N CYS A 138 5.36 12.43 -1.55
CA CYS A 138 6.14 13.10 -2.59
C CYS A 138 5.79 14.58 -2.70
N GLY A 139 4.51 14.94 -2.67
CA GLY A 139 4.07 16.33 -2.65
C GLY A 139 4.71 17.14 -1.53
N GLN A 140 4.71 16.60 -0.31
CA GLN A 140 5.35 17.26 0.85
C GLN A 140 6.86 17.45 0.68
N LEU A 141 7.53 16.56 -0.06
CA LEU A 141 8.97 16.65 -0.35
C LEU A 141 9.28 17.66 -1.47
N VAL A 142 8.33 17.95 -2.35
CA VAL A 142 8.44 18.94 -3.45
C VAL A 142 7.31 19.97 -3.39
N PRO A 143 7.27 20.83 -2.36
CA PRO A 143 6.11 21.67 -2.05
C PRO A 143 5.88 22.82 -3.05
N ASP A 144 6.88 23.15 -3.87
CA ASP A 144 6.80 24.29 -4.78
C ASP A 144 6.69 23.82 -6.23
N ASN A 145 5.88 24.51 -7.05
CA ASN A 145 5.68 24.28 -8.48
C ASN A 145 4.81 23.06 -8.82
N THR A 146 4.72 22.79 -10.13
CA THR A 146 4.04 21.62 -10.70
C THR A 146 5.03 20.50 -10.97
N HIS A 147 4.72 19.30 -10.49
CA HIS A 147 5.51 18.09 -10.70
C HIS A 147 4.63 16.97 -11.24
N LEU A 148 5.29 15.92 -11.74
CA LEU A 148 4.66 14.68 -12.13
C LEU A 148 5.36 13.54 -11.40
N LEU A 149 4.64 12.86 -10.52
CA LEU A 149 5.10 11.60 -9.94
C LEU A 149 4.82 10.47 -10.92
N ILE A 150 5.84 9.66 -11.20
CA ILE A 150 5.74 8.47 -12.04
C ILE A 150 6.23 7.28 -11.22
N ASP A 151 5.33 6.37 -10.86
CA ASP A 151 5.68 5.08 -10.24
C ASP A 151 5.40 3.95 -11.21
N ILE A 152 6.44 3.18 -11.54
CA ILE A 152 6.35 2.07 -12.49
C ILE A 152 6.52 0.77 -11.71
N GLY A 153 5.40 0.10 -11.46
CA GLY A 153 5.37 -1.22 -10.88
C GLY A 153 5.63 -2.33 -11.90
N SER A 154 5.53 -3.58 -11.45
CA SER A 154 5.69 -4.74 -12.33
C SER A 154 4.59 -4.84 -13.39
N THR A 155 3.42 -4.22 -13.16
CA THR A 155 2.20 -4.39 -13.99
C THR A 155 1.60 -3.07 -14.48
N SER A 156 1.75 -2.01 -13.71
CA SER A 156 1.10 -0.72 -13.95
C SER A 156 2.08 0.43 -13.76
N THR A 157 1.74 1.57 -14.36
CA THR A 157 2.41 2.85 -14.18
C THR A 157 1.39 3.85 -13.65
N ASP A 158 1.67 4.43 -12.49
CA ASP A 158 0.92 5.52 -11.90
C ASP A 158 1.54 6.85 -12.35
N ILE A 159 0.72 7.77 -12.86
CA ILE A 159 1.14 9.08 -13.37
C ILE A 159 0.33 10.15 -12.64
N ILE A 160 0.90 10.74 -11.59
CA ILE A 160 0.15 11.57 -10.65
C ILE A 160 0.65 13.02 -10.70
N PRO A 161 -0.20 13.98 -11.09
CA PRO A 161 0.15 15.40 -11.03
C PRO A 161 0.22 15.87 -9.58
N LEU A 162 1.27 16.63 -9.26
CA LEU A 162 1.43 17.30 -7.99
C LEU A 162 1.51 18.82 -8.24
N VAL A 163 0.77 19.61 -7.49
CA VAL A 163 0.79 21.08 -7.61
C VAL A 163 0.90 21.68 -6.23
N ASN A 164 1.94 22.49 -6.01
CA ASN A 164 2.21 23.16 -4.73
C ASN A 164 2.20 22.19 -3.54
N GLY A 165 2.83 21.02 -3.73
CA GLY A 165 2.94 19.98 -2.71
C GLY A 165 1.70 19.12 -2.48
N GLU A 166 0.63 19.33 -3.24
CA GLU A 166 -0.63 18.59 -3.10
C GLU A 166 -0.88 17.69 -4.31
N VAL A 167 -1.61 16.59 -4.08
CA VAL A 167 -2.09 15.69 -5.14
C VAL A 167 -3.17 16.40 -5.95
N ALA A 168 -2.88 16.71 -7.22
CA ALA A 168 -3.71 17.57 -8.05
C ALA A 168 -4.65 16.77 -8.97
N THR A 169 -5.49 15.89 -8.39
CA THR A 169 -6.44 15.08 -9.16
C THR A 169 -7.75 14.79 -8.40
N ASP A 170 -8.85 14.73 -9.15
CA ASP A 170 -10.15 14.25 -8.67
C ASP A 170 -10.34 12.73 -8.91
N SER A 171 -9.36 12.05 -9.53
CA SER A 171 -9.43 10.63 -9.87
C SER A 171 -9.01 9.76 -8.68
N LEU A 172 -9.97 9.37 -7.84
CA LEU A 172 -9.71 8.65 -6.58
C LEU A 172 -9.82 7.12 -6.69
N ASP A 173 -10.22 6.59 -7.85
CA ASP A 173 -10.31 5.16 -8.11
C ASP A 173 -9.64 4.77 -9.44
N ASP A 174 -9.34 3.48 -9.61
CA ASP A 174 -8.63 3.01 -10.81
C ASP A 174 -9.38 3.31 -12.12
N LEU A 175 -10.72 3.31 -12.10
CA LEU A 175 -11.51 3.57 -13.31
C LEU A 175 -11.31 5.00 -13.78
N THR A 176 -11.50 5.97 -12.88
CA THR A 176 -11.32 7.39 -13.16
C THR A 176 -9.86 7.71 -13.51
N ARG A 177 -8.90 7.05 -12.86
CA ARG A 177 -7.46 7.19 -13.16
C ARG A 177 -7.10 6.64 -14.54
N LEU A 178 -7.69 5.52 -14.97
CA LEU A 178 -7.54 5.01 -16.34
C LEU A 178 -8.11 5.99 -17.37
N GLN A 179 -9.29 6.54 -17.10
CA GLN A 179 -9.95 7.50 -17.99
C GLN A 179 -9.18 8.83 -18.12
N SER A 180 -8.52 9.27 -17.05
CA SER A 180 -7.73 10.50 -17.01
C SER A 180 -6.26 10.31 -17.41
N GLY A 181 -5.84 9.07 -17.73
CA GLY A 181 -4.44 8.75 -18.09
C GLY A 181 -3.46 8.76 -16.91
N GLN A 182 -3.96 8.73 -15.68
CA GLN A 182 -3.19 8.71 -14.44
C GLN A 182 -2.85 7.30 -13.94
N LEU A 183 -3.41 6.29 -14.59
CA LEU A 183 -3.07 4.88 -14.44
C LEU A 183 -2.94 4.26 -15.83
N VAL A 184 -1.82 3.60 -16.10
CA VAL A 184 -1.57 2.88 -17.36
C VAL A 184 -1.24 1.42 -17.01
N TYR A 185 -1.90 0.45 -17.65
CA TYR A 185 -1.60 -0.98 -17.50
C TYR A 185 -0.35 -1.40 -18.31
N CYS A 186 0.75 -0.71 -18.03
CA CYS A 186 2.08 -1.01 -18.53
C CYS A 186 3.05 -0.94 -17.34
N GLY A 187 3.82 -2.00 -17.12
CA GLY A 187 4.82 -2.09 -16.07
C GLY A 187 6.08 -2.78 -16.59
N VAL A 188 7.06 -2.94 -15.72
CA VAL A 188 8.40 -3.41 -16.12
C VAL A 188 8.52 -4.91 -16.37
N GLU A 189 7.59 -5.75 -15.88
CA GLU A 189 7.75 -7.21 -15.89
C GLU A 189 6.59 -7.98 -16.49
N ARG A 190 5.35 -7.64 -16.12
CA ARG A 190 4.16 -8.47 -16.35
C ARG A 190 3.32 -8.04 -17.54
N THR A 191 3.72 -7.00 -18.26
CA THR A 191 2.97 -6.49 -19.40
C THR A 191 3.14 -7.42 -20.60
N PRO A 192 2.05 -8.02 -21.12
CA PRO A 192 2.12 -8.84 -22.32
C PRO A 192 2.56 -7.98 -23.51
N ILE A 193 3.51 -8.46 -24.32
CA ILE A 193 4.00 -7.71 -25.48
C ILE A 193 2.84 -7.36 -26.45
N CYS A 194 1.85 -8.25 -26.58
CA CYS A 194 0.68 -8.02 -27.43
C CYS A 194 -0.26 -6.91 -26.92
N SER A 195 -0.12 -6.44 -25.68
CA SER A 195 -0.83 -5.24 -25.22
C SER A 195 -0.10 -3.94 -25.56
N LEU A 196 1.18 -4.01 -25.96
CA LEU A 196 2.00 -2.86 -26.34
C LEU A 196 1.99 -2.61 -27.84
N VAL A 197 2.04 -3.68 -28.64
CA VAL A 197 2.08 -3.61 -30.10
C VAL A 197 1.08 -4.60 -30.70
N SER A 198 0.32 -4.12 -31.69
CA SER A 198 -0.63 -4.96 -32.46
C SER A 198 0.07 -5.78 -33.54
N GLU A 199 1.24 -5.32 -34.00
CA GLU A 199 2.09 -5.98 -34.98
C GLU A 199 3.56 -5.64 -34.70
N PHE A 200 4.45 -6.57 -34.99
CA PHE A 200 5.89 -6.38 -34.84
C PHE A 200 6.59 -6.90 -36.09
N ASN A 201 7.16 -5.99 -36.88
CA ASN A 201 7.96 -6.33 -38.05
C ASN A 201 9.42 -6.48 -37.62
N LEU A 202 9.96 -7.70 -37.74
CA LEU A 202 11.37 -8.02 -37.53
C LEU A 202 12.22 -7.68 -38.76
#